data_AF-A0A9W8KAZ9-F1
#
_entry.id   AF-A0A9W8KAZ9-F1
#
_cell.length_a   1.000
_cell.length_b   1.000
_cell.length_c   1.000
_cell.angle_alpha   90.00
_cell.angle_beta   90.00
_cell.angle_gamma   90.00
#
_symmetry.space_group_name_H-M   'P 1'
#
loop_
_entity.id
_entity.type
_entity.pdbx_description
1 polymer ?
#
loop_
_entity_poly.entity_id
_entity_poly.type
_entity_poly.pdbx_seq_one_letter_code
_entity_poly.pdbx_strand_id
1 'polypeptide(L)'
;MKPCTAGNSCFKTVSRKVTKKGRSPSCLLLHCRRNFTISSVSCGGSVETPPQFPTPKHEALTLLHKASNIVPRVLDLRTPSGSARPKETNETWERVLSDAREDLSAAAERPIKISVYGLDEWSGSQELVTALLADPLSSDKMQSETLLSRWKDTSQSKLDISPEFYEADIPILVSNPLVTPLSAILSAQLPSNAIVVLSSSTSQEDVDQIIRREQATASPSRQKPDKRTSQQPQFNAADPKRAAKAICTLQEDPYTLSVIENFQYDYVGSRLSAVTETLKEKLDNPKAPLNTVRAKLALARIHDALSMSFTSIQQRRREVDQAFIDSSTLRERIEELSARIEGDVFGQQGEGTGANTKEHGDEVGEAVQHAQKEMSQVMGQLTWWRMVPRVDEISSIVAAAVTTAWCHDLEKKLILHTGQLATAQRDLSKSAFTLLSKHPPISSAVLRNSLLQLQSSPHYALTSGSLTGPIHSRRDQIIEYPTTRLHVAGQRAVVGMAGGVVTGVGISWAGWLGWLLGSGEGLLGFMGMDAGTAVGVGMLSAVAGIRWGVGKWEKAKKRWWQDWERVGKGLDRDLKATLHRTMQQQVAVVADAACNGIEKSIRGREEELAVIGKELEEVQVGLDGVIAKVGIKS
;
A
#
# COMPACT_ATOMS: atom_id res chain seq x y z
N MET A 1 -21.01 4.30 -38.80
CA MET A 1 -20.07 4.50 -37.66
C MET A 1 -20.87 5.07 -36.50
N LYS A 2 -21.13 4.26 -35.47
CA LYS A 2 -21.85 4.67 -34.24
C LYS A 2 -20.83 4.78 -33.10
N PRO A 3 -20.88 5.82 -32.25
CA PRO A 3 -19.93 5.96 -31.16
C PRO A 3 -20.30 5.03 -29.99
N CYS A 4 -19.30 4.34 -29.46
CA CYS A 4 -19.39 3.52 -28.26
C CYS A 4 -19.57 4.42 -27.03
N THR A 5 -20.61 4.16 -26.25
CA THR A 5 -20.85 4.73 -24.93
C THR A 5 -19.85 4.17 -23.92
N ALA A 6 -19.14 5.06 -23.24
CA ALA A 6 -18.24 4.75 -22.14
C ALA A 6 -19.01 4.14 -20.95
N GLY A 7 -18.52 3.02 -20.44
CA GLY A 7 -19.04 2.34 -19.26
C GLY A 7 -18.70 3.11 -17.98
N ASN A 8 -19.73 3.49 -17.23
CA ASN A 8 -19.61 4.01 -15.87
C ASN A 8 -19.10 2.90 -14.93
N SER A 9 -17.87 3.01 -14.45
CA SER A 9 -17.36 2.21 -13.32
C SER A 9 -17.98 2.74 -12.03
N CYS A 10 -18.99 2.03 -11.52
CA CYS A 10 -19.63 2.32 -10.25
C CYS A 10 -18.71 1.88 -9.10
N PHE A 11 -18.02 2.83 -8.47
CA PHE A 11 -17.31 2.60 -7.20
C PHE A 11 -18.34 2.32 -6.09
N LYS A 12 -18.58 1.05 -5.80
CA LYS A 12 -19.28 0.63 -4.58
C LYS A 12 -18.33 0.75 -3.40
N THR A 13 -18.62 1.67 -2.50
CA THR A 13 -18.03 1.74 -1.15
C THR A 13 -18.37 0.44 -0.41
N VAL A 14 -17.41 -0.50 -0.34
CA VAL A 14 -17.57 -1.75 0.42
C VAL A 14 -17.40 -1.43 1.90
N SER A 15 -18.52 -1.15 2.57
CA SER A 15 -18.58 -1.13 4.03
C SER A 15 -18.59 -2.59 4.53
N ARG A 16 -17.40 -3.17 4.77
CA ARG A 16 -17.27 -4.53 5.31
C ARG A 16 -17.61 -4.50 6.81
N LYS A 17 -18.79 -5.00 7.17
CA LYS A 17 -19.11 -5.44 8.54
C LYS A 17 -18.15 -6.58 8.90
N VAL A 18 -17.16 -6.28 9.75
CA VAL A 18 -16.29 -7.29 10.37
C VAL A 18 -17.13 -8.10 11.36
N THR A 19 -17.54 -9.30 10.96
CA THR A 19 -18.12 -10.30 11.87
C THR A 19 -17.00 -10.93 12.69
N LYS A 20 -16.83 -10.45 13.93
CA LYS A 20 -15.98 -11.10 14.94
C LYS A 20 -16.56 -12.47 15.29
N LYS A 21 -15.96 -13.54 14.78
CA LYS A 21 -16.18 -14.92 15.25
C LYS A 21 -15.15 -15.22 16.34
N GLY A 22 -15.66 -15.56 17.52
CA GLY A 22 -14.92 -15.57 18.77
C GLY A 22 -13.79 -16.60 18.85
N ARG A 23 -12.73 -16.18 19.53
CA ARG A 23 -11.88 -17.03 20.38
C ARG A 23 -11.51 -16.23 21.63
N SER A 24 -11.92 -16.75 22.77
CA SER A 24 -11.41 -16.38 24.10
C SER A 24 -9.89 -16.61 24.14
N PRO A 25 -9.14 -15.78 24.85
CA PRO A 25 -8.65 -16.29 26.12
C PRO A 25 -8.77 -15.31 27.29
N SER A 26 -8.91 -15.96 28.44
CA SER A 26 -8.98 -15.49 29.79
C SER A 26 -7.79 -14.61 30.23
N CYS A 27 -8.07 -13.80 31.26
CA CYS A 27 -7.16 -13.34 32.31
C CYS A 27 -6.07 -12.30 31.95
N LEU A 28 -6.34 -11.02 32.24
CA LEU A 28 -5.77 -10.28 33.38
C LEU A 28 -6.13 -8.78 33.22
N LEU A 29 -7.24 -8.38 33.83
CA LEU A 29 -7.61 -6.98 33.99
C LEU A 29 -6.79 -6.38 35.14
N LEU A 30 -5.71 -5.69 34.80
CA LEU A 30 -5.07 -4.71 35.67
C LEU A 30 -5.98 -3.48 35.78
N HIS A 31 -6.82 -3.48 36.81
CA HIS A 31 -7.58 -2.32 37.25
C HIS A 31 -6.62 -1.25 37.78
N CYS A 32 -6.27 -0.27 36.95
CA CYS A 32 -5.67 0.97 37.42
C CYS A 32 -6.78 1.89 37.96
N ARG A 33 -7.24 1.61 39.19
CA ARG A 33 -8.04 2.55 39.99
C ARG A 33 -7.15 3.73 40.36
N ARG A 34 -7.28 4.86 39.66
CA ARG A 34 -6.81 6.16 40.18
C ARG A 34 -7.79 6.58 41.29
N ASN A 35 -7.39 6.31 42.53
CA ASN A 35 -8.04 6.86 43.71
C ASN A 35 -7.77 8.37 43.75
N PHE A 36 -8.79 9.19 43.47
CA PHE A 36 -8.83 10.56 43.93
C PHE A 36 -9.31 10.53 45.38
N THR A 37 -8.38 10.66 46.32
CA THR A 37 -8.67 10.94 47.73
C THR A 37 -9.21 12.36 47.83
N ILE A 38 -10.51 12.48 48.03
CA ILE A 38 -11.15 13.72 48.49
C ILE A 38 -10.93 13.77 50.00
N SER A 39 -9.95 14.56 50.42
CA SER A 39 -9.77 14.92 51.82
C SER A 39 -10.87 15.91 52.22
N SER A 40 -11.81 15.45 53.03
CA SER A 40 -12.78 16.29 53.73
C SER A 40 -12.06 17.08 54.84
N VAL A 41 -11.73 18.34 54.55
CA VAL A 41 -11.25 19.29 55.55
C VAL A 41 -12.45 20.06 56.11
N SER A 42 -12.46 20.11 57.44
CA SER A 42 -13.44 20.72 58.33
C SER A 42 -13.63 22.22 58.08
N CYS A 43 -14.91 22.62 58.14
CA CYS A 43 -15.41 23.98 57.99
C CYS A 43 -14.89 24.94 59.08
N GLY A 44 -14.02 25.87 58.69
CA GLY A 44 -13.77 27.12 59.40
C GLY A 44 -14.29 28.28 58.54
N GLY A 45 -15.36 28.93 58.98
CA GLY A 45 -16.02 30.01 58.24
C GLY A 45 -15.13 31.25 58.10
N SER A 46 -14.44 31.34 56.97
CA SER A 46 -14.06 32.62 56.39
C SER A 46 -14.90 32.80 55.13
N VAL A 47 -15.39 34.01 54.87
CA VAL A 47 -16.13 34.36 53.66
C VAL A 47 -15.14 34.27 52.49
N GLU A 48 -14.93 33.05 51.97
CA GLU A 48 -14.18 32.82 50.74
C GLU A 48 -14.98 33.40 49.59
N THR A 49 -14.49 34.54 49.07
CA THR A 49 -14.87 35.03 47.75
C THR A 49 -14.76 33.87 46.75
N PRO A 50 -15.80 33.63 45.92
CA PRO A 50 -15.79 32.54 44.95
C PRO A 50 -14.53 32.63 44.09
N PRO A 51 -13.89 31.49 43.74
CA PRO A 51 -12.67 31.47 42.94
C PRO A 51 -12.91 32.28 41.68
N GLN A 52 -12.24 33.43 41.57
CA GLN A 52 -12.34 34.30 40.41
C GLN A 52 -12.04 33.46 39.17
N PHE A 53 -12.99 33.43 38.24
CA PHE A 53 -12.83 32.72 36.98
C PHE A 53 -11.53 33.18 36.30
N PRO A 54 -10.74 32.26 35.72
CA PRO A 54 -9.53 32.63 35.01
C PRO A 54 -9.87 33.69 33.98
N THR A 55 -9.14 34.80 33.99
CA THR A 55 -9.34 35.87 33.02
C THR A 55 -9.21 35.29 31.61
N PRO A 56 -9.97 35.77 30.60
CA PRO A 56 -9.86 35.28 29.23
C PRO A 56 -8.42 35.30 28.69
N LYS A 57 -7.60 36.23 29.18
CA LYS A 57 -6.16 36.32 28.92
C LYS A 57 -5.41 35.05 29.37
N HIS A 58 -5.69 34.55 30.57
CA HIS A 58 -5.04 33.35 31.09
C HIS A 58 -5.49 32.07 30.35
N GLU A 59 -6.76 32.01 29.96
CA GLU A 59 -7.29 30.94 29.12
C GLU A 59 -6.60 30.93 27.74
N ALA A 60 -6.47 32.10 27.09
CA ALA A 60 -5.76 32.25 25.83
C ALA A 60 -4.28 31.84 25.90
N LEU A 61 -3.56 32.24 26.95
CA LEU A 61 -2.16 31.83 27.18
C LEU A 61 -2.03 30.32 27.40
N THR A 62 -2.99 29.71 28.10
CA THR A 62 -3.02 28.25 28.30
C THR A 62 -3.25 27.51 26.98
N LEU A 63 -4.16 28.00 26.13
CA LEU A 63 -4.41 27.44 24.80
C LEU A 63 -3.21 27.62 23.87
N LEU A 64 -2.56 28.78 23.91
CA LEU A 64 -1.33 29.02 23.16
C LEU A 64 -0.24 28.03 23.54
N HIS A 65 -0.05 27.77 24.84
CA HIS A 65 0.91 26.78 25.31
C HIS A 65 0.54 25.36 24.84
N LYS A 66 -0.75 25.02 24.75
CA LYS A 66 -1.16 23.74 24.14
C LYS A 66 -0.88 23.70 22.64
N ALA A 67 -1.21 24.78 21.92
CA ALA A 67 -0.95 24.90 20.48
C ALA A 67 0.54 24.81 20.17
N SER A 68 1.41 25.46 20.94
CA SER A 68 2.87 25.38 20.77
C SER A 68 3.44 23.98 20.96
N ASN A 69 2.76 23.11 21.71
CA ASN A 69 3.16 21.72 21.87
C ASN A 69 2.61 20.80 20.77
N ILE A 70 1.45 21.13 20.18
CA ILE A 70 0.78 20.29 19.18
C ILE A 70 1.26 20.61 17.76
N VAL A 71 1.38 21.89 17.41
CA VAL A 71 1.70 22.33 16.04
C VAL A 71 3.01 21.72 15.53
N PRO A 72 4.14 21.76 16.28
CA PRO A 72 5.38 21.12 15.83
C PRO A 72 5.22 19.61 15.60
N ARG A 73 4.47 18.92 16.47
CA ARG A 73 4.21 17.47 16.30
C ARG A 73 3.44 17.17 15.01
N VAL A 74 2.47 18.00 14.65
CA VAL A 74 1.70 17.85 13.39
C VAL A 74 2.60 18.13 12.18
N LEU A 75 3.49 19.12 12.28
CA LEU A 75 4.39 19.51 11.20
C LEU A 75 5.57 18.53 11.03
N ASP A 76 6.00 17.85 12.09
CA ASP A 76 7.05 16.82 12.04
C ASP A 76 6.58 15.56 11.30
N LEU A 77 5.27 15.28 11.32
CA LEU A 77 4.68 14.29 10.41
C LEU A 77 4.90 14.67 8.93
N ARG A 78 5.28 15.93 8.68
CA ARG A 78 5.76 16.60 7.46
C ARG A 78 6.72 15.79 6.58
N THR A 79 7.66 15.15 7.24
CA THR A 79 8.89 14.79 6.56
C THR A 79 9.21 13.31 6.64
N PRO A 80 9.49 12.67 5.47
CA PRO A 80 10.29 11.47 5.48
C PRO A 80 11.62 11.81 6.16
N SER A 81 12.13 10.88 6.97
CA SER A 81 13.30 10.96 7.86
C SER A 81 14.65 11.30 7.19
N GLY A 82 14.70 12.21 6.22
CA GLY A 82 15.87 12.51 5.41
C GLY A 82 15.75 13.68 4.43
N SER A 83 14.61 14.40 4.36
CA SER A 83 14.53 15.65 3.59
C SER A 83 15.03 16.83 4.43
N ALA A 84 15.93 17.65 3.89
CA ALA A 84 16.60 18.74 4.62
C ALA A 84 15.77 20.04 4.77
N ARG A 85 14.55 20.11 4.20
CA ARG A 85 13.69 21.31 4.21
C ARG A 85 12.67 21.52 5.37
N PRO A 86 12.50 20.67 6.40
CA PRO A 86 11.46 20.88 7.43
C PRO A 86 11.80 21.89 8.52
N LYS A 87 13.08 22.21 8.72
CA LYS A 87 13.48 23.06 9.86
C LYS A 87 12.88 24.46 9.76
N GLU A 88 12.85 25.03 8.55
CA GLU A 88 12.34 26.39 8.32
C GLU A 88 10.86 26.52 8.67
N THR A 89 10.02 25.53 8.35
CA THR A 89 8.59 25.61 8.64
C THR A 89 8.28 25.53 10.13
N ASN A 90 8.98 24.67 10.87
CA ASN A 90 8.77 24.55 12.32
C ASN A 90 9.23 25.80 13.05
N GLU A 91 10.45 26.27 12.74
CA GLU A 91 11.00 27.50 13.33
C GLU A 91 10.09 28.71 13.08
N THR A 92 9.45 28.77 11.92
CA THR A 92 8.51 29.85 11.60
C THR A 92 7.27 29.78 12.48
N TRP A 93 6.63 28.61 12.62
CA TRP A 93 5.46 28.50 13.49
C TRP A 93 5.80 28.70 14.96
N GLU A 94 7.00 28.27 15.40
CA GLU A 94 7.51 28.60 16.73
C GLU A 94 7.65 30.12 16.91
N ARG A 95 8.20 30.84 15.93
CA ARG A 95 8.25 32.32 15.94
C ARG A 95 6.86 32.94 15.99
N VAL A 96 5.95 32.54 15.11
CA VAL A 96 4.56 33.04 15.04
C VAL A 96 3.82 32.84 16.38
N LEU A 97 3.98 31.68 17.00
CA LEU A 97 3.36 31.37 18.30
C LEU A 97 4.07 32.07 19.45
N SER A 98 5.39 32.30 19.36
CA SER A 98 6.14 33.13 20.31
C SER A 98 5.68 34.59 20.26
N ASP A 99 5.53 35.16 19.07
CA ASP A 99 5.02 36.52 18.89
C ASP A 99 3.59 36.65 19.42
N ALA A 100 2.73 35.65 19.16
CA ALA A 100 1.39 35.59 19.75
C ALA A 100 1.44 35.53 21.29
N ARG A 101 2.47 34.90 21.88
CA ARG A 101 2.68 34.85 23.34
C ARG A 101 3.06 36.22 23.88
N GLU A 102 3.97 36.91 23.20
CA GLU A 102 4.39 38.25 23.56
C GLU A 102 3.20 39.22 23.47
N ASP A 103 2.43 39.15 22.39
CA ASP A 103 1.23 39.96 22.18
C ASP A 103 0.14 39.73 23.24
N LEU A 104 -0.01 38.48 23.70
CA LEU A 104 -0.94 38.13 24.76
C LEU A 104 -0.39 38.40 26.16
N SER A 105 0.92 38.54 26.37
CA SER A 105 1.50 38.71 27.71
C SER A 105 1.90 40.15 28.01
N ALA A 106 2.47 40.86 27.03
CA ALA A 106 3.00 42.20 27.16
C ALA A 106 1.91 43.22 27.50
N ALA A 107 2.27 44.18 28.34
CA ALA A 107 1.46 45.36 28.62
C ALA A 107 1.79 46.52 27.65
N ALA A 108 3.00 46.52 27.06
CA ALA A 108 3.50 47.60 26.22
C ALA A 108 3.09 47.44 24.75
N GLU A 109 3.03 48.57 24.04
CA GLU A 109 2.67 48.59 22.63
C GLU A 109 3.88 48.42 21.68
N ARG A 110 4.00 47.28 20.95
CA ARG A 110 4.84 47.10 19.74
C ARG A 110 4.18 47.56 18.41
N PRO A 111 4.98 48.01 17.42
CA PRO A 111 4.50 48.31 16.07
C PRO A 111 3.82 47.10 15.39
N ILE A 112 2.82 47.39 14.54
CA ILE A 112 2.12 46.39 13.72
C ILE A 112 2.93 46.13 12.44
N LYS A 113 3.23 44.87 12.16
CA LYS A 113 4.00 44.40 11.00
C LYS A 113 3.05 44.11 9.83
N ILE A 114 2.97 45.01 8.87
CA ILE A 114 2.28 44.80 7.59
C ILE A 114 3.31 44.31 6.58
N SER A 115 3.02 43.21 5.89
CA SER A 115 3.91 42.68 4.85
C SER A 115 3.15 42.54 3.54
N VAL A 116 3.73 43.03 2.45
CA VAL A 116 3.12 43.01 1.11
C VAL A 116 3.89 42.04 0.23
N TYR A 117 3.19 41.05 -0.32
CA TYR A 117 3.76 39.98 -1.12
C TYR A 117 3.14 40.01 -2.50
N GLY A 118 3.95 40.21 -3.54
CA GLY A 118 3.55 40.01 -4.93
C GLY A 118 3.69 38.54 -5.30
N LEU A 119 2.63 37.92 -5.82
CA LEU A 119 2.72 36.54 -6.34
C LEU A 119 3.53 36.50 -7.64
N ASP A 120 3.46 37.55 -8.45
CA ASP A 120 4.12 37.63 -9.75
C ASP A 120 4.72 39.02 -9.98
N GLU A 121 5.62 39.13 -10.96
CA GLU A 121 6.26 40.39 -11.35
C GLU A 121 5.27 41.45 -11.87
N TRP A 122 4.08 41.01 -12.30
CA TRP A 122 3.01 41.87 -12.83
C TRP A 122 1.97 42.24 -11.77
N SER A 123 2.15 41.77 -10.52
CA SER A 123 1.21 41.98 -9.42
C SER A 123 1.09 43.44 -9.06
N GLY A 124 2.09 44.28 -9.32
CA GLY A 124 2.05 45.69 -8.93
C GLY A 124 2.18 45.91 -7.42
N SER A 125 2.81 44.97 -6.70
CA SER A 125 3.00 45.06 -5.24
C SER A 125 3.88 46.24 -4.83
N GLN A 126 4.91 46.57 -5.62
CA GLN A 126 5.75 47.74 -5.40
C GLN A 126 4.94 49.04 -5.56
N GLU A 127 4.13 49.13 -6.60
CA GLU A 127 3.25 50.26 -6.87
C GLU A 127 2.19 50.38 -5.78
N LEU A 128 1.70 49.26 -5.24
CA LEU A 128 0.76 49.26 -4.12
C LEU A 128 1.38 49.89 -2.88
N VAL A 129 2.59 49.44 -2.49
CA VAL A 129 3.28 50.00 -1.31
C VAL A 129 3.63 51.46 -1.52
N THR A 130 4.07 51.83 -2.72
CA THR A 130 4.35 53.22 -3.08
C THR A 130 3.09 54.07 -2.94
N ALA A 131 1.96 53.62 -3.48
CA ALA A 131 0.72 54.36 -3.43
C ALA A 131 0.09 54.44 -2.03
N LEU A 132 0.33 53.45 -1.16
CA LEU A 132 -0.12 53.46 0.23
C LEU A 132 0.72 54.36 1.14
N LEU A 133 2.02 54.52 0.86
CA LEU A 133 2.95 55.25 1.72
C LEU A 133 3.27 56.67 1.23
N ALA A 134 3.09 56.95 -0.06
CA ALA A 134 3.40 58.25 -0.61
C ALA A 134 2.39 59.30 -0.12
N ASP A 135 2.91 60.42 0.37
CA ASP A 135 2.10 61.63 0.57
C ASP A 135 1.97 62.36 -0.77
N PRO A 136 0.75 62.44 -1.35
CA PRO A 136 0.53 63.08 -2.64
C PRO A 136 0.88 64.57 -2.65
N LEU A 137 0.96 65.22 -1.48
CA LEU A 137 1.26 66.66 -1.35
C LEU A 137 2.68 66.93 -0.84
N SER A 138 3.46 65.89 -0.55
CA SER A 138 4.85 66.07 -0.16
C SER A 138 5.68 66.55 -1.36
N SER A 139 6.38 67.67 -1.17
CA SER A 139 7.37 68.18 -2.12
C SER A 139 8.73 67.47 -2.00
N ASP A 140 8.87 66.54 -1.05
CA ASP A 140 10.12 65.81 -0.82
C ASP A 140 10.31 64.68 -1.84
N LYS A 141 10.92 65.04 -2.98
CA LYS A 141 11.30 64.10 -4.02
C LYS A 141 12.23 62.99 -3.52
N MET A 142 13.06 63.27 -2.51
CA MET A 142 14.00 62.29 -1.95
C MET A 142 13.26 61.16 -1.24
N GLN A 143 12.17 61.48 -0.52
CA GLN A 143 11.32 60.48 0.13
C GLN A 143 10.66 59.55 -0.91
N SER A 144 10.12 60.11 -1.99
CA SER A 144 9.51 59.34 -3.10
C SER A 144 10.53 58.43 -3.79
N GLU A 145 11.72 58.95 -4.11
CA GLU A 145 12.82 58.17 -4.69
C GLU A 145 13.31 57.06 -3.75
N THR A 146 13.34 57.33 -2.44
CA THR A 146 13.70 56.34 -1.41
C THR A 146 12.70 55.18 -1.40
N LEU A 147 11.40 55.47 -1.42
CA LEU A 147 10.35 54.45 -1.49
C LEU A 147 10.45 53.59 -2.76
N LEU A 148 10.74 54.20 -3.90
CA LEU A 148 10.92 53.49 -5.17
C LEU A 148 12.19 52.63 -5.18
N SER A 149 13.28 53.12 -4.59
CA SER A 149 14.57 52.41 -4.54
C SER A 149 14.58 51.21 -3.59
N ARG A 150 13.69 51.17 -2.58
CA ARG A 150 13.60 50.10 -1.56
C ARG A 150 13.47 48.69 -2.14
N TRP A 151 12.97 48.57 -3.35
CA TRP A 151 12.64 47.30 -4.01
C TRP A 151 13.74 46.78 -4.93
N LYS A 152 14.79 47.58 -5.21
CA LYS A 152 15.82 47.23 -6.20
C LYS A 152 16.66 46.00 -5.83
N ASP A 153 16.74 45.66 -4.55
CA ASP A 153 17.54 44.53 -4.05
C ASP A 153 16.73 43.23 -3.86
N THR A 154 15.42 43.26 -4.06
CA THR A 154 14.53 42.11 -3.82
C THR A 154 14.35 41.30 -5.11
N SER A 155 15.35 40.50 -5.49
CA SER A 155 15.22 39.57 -6.62
C SER A 155 14.41 38.32 -6.21
N GLN A 156 13.07 38.40 -6.25
CA GLN A 156 12.19 37.25 -6.02
C GLN A 156 12.01 36.44 -7.32
N SER A 157 12.59 35.24 -7.39
CA SER A 157 12.46 34.36 -8.57
C SER A 157 11.65 33.08 -8.31
N LYS A 158 10.87 32.99 -7.22
CA LYS A 158 10.06 31.79 -6.95
C LYS A 158 8.78 32.04 -6.15
N LEU A 159 7.67 31.58 -6.73
CA LEU A 159 6.28 31.52 -6.23
C LEU A 159 6.08 30.56 -5.03
N ASP A 160 6.96 30.56 -4.03
CA ASP A 160 6.68 29.86 -2.76
C ASP A 160 6.25 30.92 -1.74
N ILE A 161 5.01 30.85 -1.24
CA ILE A 161 4.55 31.68 -0.11
C ILE A 161 5.53 31.40 1.03
N SER A 162 6.39 32.38 1.31
CA SER A 162 7.46 32.19 2.28
C SER A 162 6.86 32.03 3.67
N PRO A 163 7.52 31.28 4.57
CA PRO A 163 7.08 31.18 5.95
C PRO A 163 6.91 32.57 6.62
N GLU A 164 7.69 33.55 6.20
CA GLU A 164 7.63 34.95 6.63
C GLU A 164 6.25 35.60 6.40
N PHE A 165 5.45 35.06 5.47
CA PHE A 165 4.07 35.49 5.23
C PHE A 165 3.21 35.38 6.48
N TYR A 166 3.40 34.32 7.27
CA TYR A 166 2.64 34.06 8.50
C TYR A 166 3.18 34.86 9.71
N GLU A 167 4.39 35.39 9.62
CA GLU A 167 4.95 36.27 10.65
C GLU A 167 4.33 37.68 10.61
N ALA A 168 3.69 38.06 9.51
CA ALA A 168 3.03 39.36 9.41
C ALA A 168 1.80 39.45 10.31
N ASP A 169 1.56 40.62 10.90
CA ASP A 169 0.32 40.92 11.62
C ASP A 169 -0.84 41.12 10.65
N ILE A 170 -0.58 41.71 9.47
CA ILE A 170 -1.56 41.82 8.38
C ILE A 170 -0.81 41.52 7.08
N PRO A 171 -0.89 40.28 6.56
CA PRO A 171 -0.31 39.95 5.27
C PRO A 171 -1.20 40.48 4.14
N ILE A 172 -0.61 41.19 3.19
CA ILE A 172 -1.27 41.66 1.97
C ILE A 172 -0.69 40.89 0.80
N LEU A 173 -1.53 40.08 0.13
CA LEU A 173 -1.16 39.30 -1.03
C LEU A 173 -1.64 40.00 -2.29
N VAL A 174 -0.73 40.41 -3.17
CA VAL A 174 -1.03 41.11 -4.41
C VAL A 174 -0.86 40.15 -5.58
N SER A 175 -1.88 40.04 -6.43
CA SER A 175 -1.89 39.09 -7.53
C SER A 175 -2.47 39.69 -8.79
N ASN A 176 -1.86 39.40 -9.94
CA ASN A 176 -2.48 39.68 -11.22
C ASN A 176 -3.36 38.49 -11.64
N PRO A 177 -4.70 38.62 -11.72
CA PRO A 177 -5.59 37.51 -12.05
C PRO A 177 -5.39 36.96 -13.47
N LEU A 178 -4.68 37.68 -14.35
CA LEU A 178 -4.35 37.22 -15.71
C LEU A 178 -3.18 36.24 -15.73
N VAL A 179 -2.27 36.34 -14.75
CA VAL A 179 -1.05 35.51 -14.68
C VAL A 179 -1.24 34.40 -13.67
N THR A 180 -1.79 34.73 -12.50
CA THR A 180 -2.01 33.78 -11.42
C THR A 180 -3.50 33.44 -11.36
N PRO A 181 -3.90 32.19 -11.69
CA PRO A 181 -5.30 31.81 -11.72
C PRO A 181 -5.89 31.90 -10.31
N LEU A 182 -7.10 32.45 -10.20
CA LEU A 182 -7.79 32.63 -8.92
C LEU A 182 -7.98 31.31 -8.16
N SER A 183 -8.12 30.19 -8.87
CA SER A 183 -8.19 28.84 -8.27
C SER A 183 -6.92 28.45 -7.52
N ALA A 184 -5.74 28.89 -7.96
CA ALA A 184 -4.48 28.68 -7.24
C ALA A 184 -4.44 29.50 -5.93
N ILE A 185 -4.95 30.74 -5.96
CA ILE A 185 -5.02 31.61 -4.78
C ILE A 185 -6.04 31.07 -3.77
N LEU A 186 -7.22 30.66 -4.24
CA LEU A 186 -8.29 30.11 -3.40
C LEU A 186 -7.95 28.74 -2.81
N SER A 187 -7.09 27.97 -3.48
CA SER A 187 -6.57 26.70 -2.94
C SER A 187 -5.36 26.89 -2.03
N ALA A 188 -4.73 28.06 -2.03
CA ALA A 188 -3.67 28.41 -1.08
C ALA A 188 -4.26 28.63 0.32
N GLN A 189 -3.59 28.11 1.34
CA GLN A 189 -3.99 28.30 2.73
C GLN A 189 -3.53 29.68 3.21
N LEU A 190 -4.38 30.70 3.05
CA LEU A 190 -4.08 32.05 3.50
C LEU A 190 -4.46 32.25 4.98
N PRO A 191 -3.71 33.06 5.74
CA PRO A 191 -4.08 33.53 7.07
C PRO A 191 -5.46 34.19 7.08
N SER A 192 -6.20 34.06 8.19
CA SER A 192 -7.54 34.63 8.36
C SER A 192 -7.57 36.16 8.33
N ASN A 193 -6.45 36.79 8.67
CA ASN A 193 -6.22 38.23 8.62
C ASN A 193 -5.63 38.71 7.28
N ALA A 194 -5.44 37.84 6.30
CA ALA A 194 -4.87 38.22 5.01
C ALA A 194 -5.83 39.09 4.18
N ILE A 195 -5.25 40.10 3.52
CA ILE A 195 -5.92 40.92 2.50
C ILE A 195 -5.37 40.49 1.15
N VAL A 196 -6.24 40.06 0.24
CA VAL A 196 -5.88 39.71 -1.12
C VAL A 196 -6.25 40.86 -2.05
N VAL A 197 -5.26 41.46 -2.69
CA VAL A 197 -5.44 42.53 -3.67
C VAL A 197 -5.29 41.95 -5.07
N LEU A 198 -6.37 41.98 -5.84
CA LEU A 198 -6.38 41.59 -7.25
C LEU A 198 -6.11 42.81 -8.10
N SER A 199 -4.97 42.79 -8.81
CA SER A 199 -4.52 43.89 -9.66
C SER A 199 -5.34 43.95 -10.95
N SER A 200 -6.50 44.58 -10.85
CA SER A 200 -7.50 44.66 -11.91
C SER A 200 -8.36 45.92 -11.79
N SER A 201 -8.75 46.47 -12.93
CA SER A 201 -9.73 47.56 -13.05
C SER A 201 -11.19 47.08 -12.99
N THR A 202 -11.43 45.77 -12.87
CA THR A 202 -12.77 45.16 -12.80
C THR A 202 -13.58 45.65 -11.59
N SER A 203 -14.91 45.71 -11.68
CA SER A 203 -15.78 46.07 -10.55
C SER A 203 -15.64 45.09 -9.37
N GLN A 204 -15.75 45.58 -8.12
CA GLN A 204 -15.67 44.71 -6.94
C GLN A 204 -16.79 43.67 -6.95
N GLU A 205 -17.98 44.04 -7.45
CA GLU A 205 -19.13 43.15 -7.60
C GLU A 205 -18.83 41.99 -8.57
N ASP A 206 -18.17 42.29 -9.70
CA ASP A 206 -17.77 41.27 -10.66
C ASP A 206 -16.70 40.33 -10.05
N VAL A 207 -15.73 40.89 -9.30
CA VAL A 207 -14.73 40.10 -8.58
C VAL A 207 -15.38 39.16 -7.56
N ASP A 208 -16.32 39.66 -6.76
CA ASP A 208 -17.06 38.85 -5.79
C ASP A 208 -17.87 37.73 -6.47
N GLN A 209 -18.46 38.01 -7.63
CA GLN A 209 -19.16 37.00 -8.42
C GLN A 209 -18.22 35.91 -8.93
N ILE A 210 -17.03 36.28 -9.42
CA ILE A 210 -16.01 35.34 -9.88
C ILE A 210 -15.52 34.49 -8.71
N ILE A 211 -15.22 35.09 -7.56
CA ILE A 211 -14.79 34.37 -6.35
C ILE A 211 -15.86 33.36 -5.91
N ARG A 212 -17.13 33.77 -5.83
CA ARG A 212 -18.23 32.86 -5.46
C ARG A 212 -18.35 31.70 -6.43
N ARG A 213 -18.16 31.96 -7.73
CA ARG A 213 -18.19 30.92 -8.77
C ARG A 213 -17.05 29.93 -8.62
N GLU A 214 -15.82 30.41 -8.41
CA GLU A 214 -14.64 29.56 -8.23
C GLU A 214 -14.68 28.79 -6.89
N GLN A 215 -15.22 29.37 -5.83
CA GLN A 215 -15.45 28.64 -4.58
C GLN A 215 -16.48 27.51 -4.75
N ALA A 216 -17.52 27.73 -5.57
CA ALA A 216 -18.52 26.71 -5.86
C ALA A 216 -17.96 25.55 -6.71
N THR A 217 -16.99 25.79 -7.59
CA THR A 217 -16.33 24.74 -8.39
C THR A 217 -15.27 23.98 -7.60
N ALA A 218 -14.52 24.65 -6.72
CA ALA A 218 -13.44 24.03 -5.95
C ALA A 218 -13.93 23.03 -4.87
N SER A 219 -15.18 23.12 -4.43
CA SER A 219 -15.76 22.27 -3.37
C SER A 219 -16.93 21.40 -3.86
N PRO A 220 -16.71 20.37 -4.70
CA PRO A 220 -17.77 19.41 -5.05
C PRO A 220 -18.11 18.46 -3.89
N SER A 221 -17.26 18.42 -2.85
CA SER A 221 -17.51 17.72 -1.60
C SER A 221 -18.64 18.40 -0.84
N ARG A 222 -19.81 17.77 -0.84
CA ARG A 222 -21.10 18.19 -0.26
C ARG A 222 -21.11 18.41 1.26
N GLN A 223 -19.98 18.68 1.89
CA GLN A 223 -19.96 19.12 3.29
C GLN A 223 -20.55 20.52 3.32
N LYS A 224 -21.70 20.66 3.99
CA LYS A 224 -22.30 21.97 4.29
C LYS A 224 -21.17 22.83 4.87
N PRO A 225 -20.96 24.06 4.34
CA PRO A 225 -20.01 24.97 4.95
C PRO A 225 -20.40 25.08 6.41
N ASP A 226 -19.54 24.58 7.30
CA ASP A 226 -19.80 24.70 8.72
C ASP A 226 -19.91 26.20 8.98
N LYS A 227 -21.07 26.64 9.45
CA LYS A 227 -21.35 28.05 9.76
C LYS A 227 -20.43 28.61 10.86
N ARG A 228 -19.52 27.79 11.37
CA ARG A 228 -18.54 28.13 12.38
C ARG A 228 -17.31 28.72 11.68
N THR A 229 -17.27 30.05 11.69
CA THR A 229 -16.06 30.84 11.96
C THR A 229 -14.91 30.86 10.95
N SER A 230 -15.03 30.38 9.71
CA SER A 230 -13.96 30.64 8.73
C SER A 230 -14.02 32.10 8.25
N GLN A 231 -13.26 32.98 8.90
CA GLN A 231 -12.94 34.29 8.34
C GLN A 231 -12.21 34.05 7.01
N GLN A 232 -12.93 34.25 5.91
CA GLN A 232 -12.33 34.19 4.59
C GLN A 232 -11.39 35.40 4.43
N PRO A 233 -10.26 35.23 3.72
CA PRO A 233 -9.44 36.37 3.34
C PRO A 233 -10.28 37.39 2.59
N GLN A 234 -10.07 38.67 2.87
CA GLN A 234 -10.81 39.75 2.20
C GLN A 234 -10.19 40.01 0.83
N PHE A 235 -11.00 39.93 -0.22
CA PHE A 235 -10.57 40.19 -1.59
C PHE A 235 -10.94 41.59 -2.02
N ASN A 236 -9.97 42.36 -2.48
CA ASN A 236 -10.16 43.72 -2.98
C ASN A 236 -9.64 43.83 -4.40
N ALA A 237 -10.44 44.39 -5.30
CA ALA A 237 -10.00 44.77 -6.63
C ALA A 237 -9.39 46.18 -6.59
N ALA A 238 -8.12 46.31 -6.95
CA ALA A 238 -7.44 47.60 -7.06
C ALA A 238 -6.51 47.62 -8.27
N ASP A 239 -6.19 48.80 -8.77
CA ASP A 239 -5.16 49.00 -9.79
C ASP A 239 -3.98 49.80 -9.20
N PRO A 240 -2.98 49.11 -8.59
CA PRO A 240 -1.86 49.77 -7.95
C PRO A 240 -1.05 50.66 -8.89
N LYS A 241 -0.92 50.25 -10.17
CA LYS A 241 -0.15 50.98 -11.17
C LYS A 241 -0.82 52.30 -11.50
N ARG A 242 -2.15 52.30 -11.65
CA ARG A 242 -2.94 53.51 -11.85
C ARG A 242 -2.84 54.46 -10.65
N ALA A 243 -2.90 53.94 -9.43
CA ALA A 243 -2.75 54.73 -8.21
C ALA A 243 -1.38 55.40 -8.13
N ALA A 244 -0.30 54.62 -8.32
CA ALA A 244 1.06 55.13 -8.30
C ALA A 244 1.29 56.19 -9.40
N LYS A 245 0.79 55.94 -10.62
CA LYS A 245 0.86 56.91 -11.72
C LYS A 245 0.14 58.21 -11.39
N ALA A 246 -1.05 58.14 -10.79
CA ALA A 246 -1.80 59.31 -10.37
C ALA A 246 -0.98 60.17 -9.40
N ILE A 247 -0.38 59.54 -8.38
CA ILE A 247 0.46 60.22 -7.39
C ILE A 247 1.69 60.86 -8.04
N CYS A 248 2.40 60.14 -8.92
CA CYS A 248 3.55 60.71 -9.63
C CYS A 248 3.15 61.92 -10.48
N THR A 249 2.01 61.84 -11.18
CA THR A 249 1.52 62.95 -12.03
C THR A 249 1.23 64.19 -11.19
N LEU A 250 0.64 64.01 -9.99
CA LEU A 250 0.36 65.12 -9.08
C LEU A 250 1.65 65.71 -8.47
N GLN A 251 2.64 64.89 -8.16
CA GLN A 251 3.93 65.33 -7.62
C GLN A 251 4.77 66.11 -8.64
N GLU A 252 4.62 65.82 -9.94
CA GLU A 252 5.33 66.51 -11.02
C GLU A 252 4.85 67.95 -11.22
N ASP A 253 3.53 68.20 -11.14
CA ASP A 253 2.95 69.53 -11.31
C ASP A 253 1.66 69.72 -10.46
N PRO A 254 1.80 70.09 -9.18
CA PRO A 254 0.66 70.16 -8.25
C PRO A 254 -0.24 71.39 -8.49
N TYR A 255 0.16 72.34 -9.34
CA TYR A 255 -0.57 73.61 -9.51
C TYR A 255 -1.52 73.61 -10.71
N THR A 256 -1.40 72.63 -11.61
CA THR A 256 -2.22 72.56 -12.81
C THR A 256 -3.56 71.86 -12.54
N LEU A 257 -4.67 72.56 -12.80
CA LEU A 257 -6.03 72.05 -12.56
C LEU A 257 -6.29 70.68 -13.22
N SER A 258 -5.84 70.49 -14.47
CA SER A 258 -6.03 69.23 -15.19
C SER A 258 -5.26 68.06 -14.58
N VAL A 259 -4.12 68.31 -13.93
CA VAL A 259 -3.36 67.30 -13.19
C VAL A 259 -4.12 66.87 -11.94
N ILE A 260 -4.74 67.81 -11.24
CA ILE A 260 -5.59 67.53 -10.07
C ILE A 260 -6.82 66.70 -10.47
N GLU A 261 -7.49 67.05 -11.57
CA GLU A 261 -8.64 66.30 -12.08
C GLU A 261 -8.25 64.87 -12.50
N ASN A 262 -7.13 64.72 -13.22
CA ASN A 262 -6.60 63.41 -13.59
C ASN A 262 -6.19 62.58 -12.38
N PHE A 263 -5.55 63.20 -11.38
CA PHE A 263 -5.23 62.55 -10.11
C PHE A 263 -6.49 62.03 -9.43
N GLN A 264 -7.53 62.86 -9.30
CA GLN A 264 -8.79 62.43 -8.67
C GLN A 264 -9.42 61.28 -9.45
N TYR A 265 -9.50 61.38 -10.77
CA TYR A 265 -10.07 60.34 -11.61
C TYR A 265 -9.29 59.02 -11.55
N ASP A 266 -7.97 59.07 -11.63
CA ASP A 266 -7.11 57.88 -11.62
C ASP A 266 -6.96 57.28 -10.23
N TYR A 267 -6.82 58.10 -9.20
CA TYR A 267 -6.72 57.63 -7.81
C TYR A 267 -8.04 57.03 -7.35
N VAL A 268 -9.19 57.66 -7.61
CA VAL A 268 -10.51 57.08 -7.31
C VAL A 268 -10.76 55.84 -8.16
N GLY A 269 -10.40 55.88 -9.44
CA GLY A 269 -10.52 54.75 -10.37
C GLY A 269 -9.63 53.55 -10.01
N SER A 270 -8.54 53.77 -9.27
CA SER A 270 -7.65 52.71 -8.77
C SER A 270 -8.22 51.90 -7.62
N ARG A 271 -9.22 52.46 -6.90
CA ARG A 271 -9.87 51.86 -5.72
C ARG A 271 -8.93 51.49 -4.58
N LEU A 272 -7.79 52.16 -4.48
CA LEU A 272 -6.90 52.00 -3.34
C LEU A 272 -7.58 52.32 -2.00
N SER A 273 -8.60 53.19 -2.02
CA SER A 273 -9.44 53.50 -0.86
C SER A 273 -10.07 52.26 -0.22
N ALA A 274 -10.54 51.29 -1.02
CA ALA A 274 -11.12 50.05 -0.52
C ALA A 274 -10.09 49.20 0.25
N VAL A 275 -8.85 49.16 -0.23
CA VAL A 275 -7.75 48.47 0.46
C VAL A 275 -7.41 49.18 1.77
N THR A 276 -7.36 50.52 1.78
CA THR A 276 -7.10 51.30 3.01
C THR A 276 -8.23 51.20 4.01
N GLU A 277 -9.49 51.16 3.56
CA GLU A 277 -10.66 50.99 4.42
C GLU A 277 -10.67 49.60 5.05
N THR A 278 -10.36 48.57 4.26
CA THR A 278 -10.19 47.20 4.75
C THR A 278 -9.09 47.10 5.81
N LEU A 279 -7.93 47.72 5.54
CA LEU A 279 -6.82 47.78 6.48
C LEU A 279 -7.23 48.51 7.76
N LYS A 280 -7.93 49.64 7.62
CA LYS A 280 -8.47 50.40 8.74
C LYS A 280 -9.48 49.59 9.54
N GLU A 281 -10.39 48.85 8.90
CA GLU A 281 -11.34 47.96 9.59
C GLU A 281 -10.64 46.86 10.40
N LYS A 282 -9.53 46.33 9.88
CA LYS A 282 -8.73 45.34 10.60
C LYS A 282 -7.98 45.94 11.79
N LEU A 283 -7.53 47.20 11.68
CA LEU A 283 -6.79 47.94 12.71
C LEU A 283 -7.69 48.62 13.76
N ASP A 284 -8.81 49.20 13.36
CA ASP A 284 -9.73 49.94 14.22
C ASP A 284 -10.79 48.99 14.78
N ASN A 285 -10.78 48.76 16.09
CA ASN A 285 -11.89 48.09 16.77
C ASN A 285 -12.42 48.92 17.94
N PRO A 286 -13.36 49.83 17.70
CA PRO A 286 -13.75 50.84 18.69
C PRO A 286 -14.56 50.33 19.90
N LYS A 287 -14.85 49.01 20.03
CA LYS A 287 -15.90 48.54 20.96
C LYS A 287 -15.62 47.24 21.75
N ALA A 288 -14.45 46.61 21.68
CA ALA A 288 -14.21 45.29 22.32
C ALA A 288 -13.36 45.37 23.61
N PRO A 289 -13.80 44.81 24.75
CA PRO A 289 -13.21 45.02 26.09
C PRO A 289 -11.82 44.41 26.33
N LEU A 290 -11.30 43.57 25.43
CA LEU A 290 -9.87 43.19 25.39
C LEU A 290 -9.17 44.14 24.40
N ASN A 291 -8.90 45.35 24.89
CA ASN A 291 -8.66 46.59 24.13
C ASN A 291 -7.34 46.67 23.33
N THR A 292 -6.71 45.58 22.90
CA THR A 292 -5.55 45.70 22.00
C THR A 292 -5.78 44.92 20.71
N VAL A 293 -5.59 45.61 19.58
CA VAL A 293 -5.53 45.02 18.24
C VAL A 293 -4.66 43.76 18.24
N ARG A 294 -3.61 43.75 19.07
CA ARG A 294 -2.70 42.61 19.26
C ARG A 294 -3.34 41.38 19.84
N ALA A 295 -4.23 41.49 20.84
CA ALA A 295 -4.90 40.30 21.37
C ALA A 295 -5.72 39.62 20.26
N LYS A 296 -6.40 40.40 19.41
CA LYS A 296 -7.12 39.89 18.24
C LYS A 296 -6.18 39.23 17.22
N LEU A 297 -5.07 39.89 16.88
CA LEU A 297 -4.08 39.36 15.95
C LEU A 297 -3.41 38.08 16.47
N ALA A 298 -3.09 38.02 17.76
CA ALA A 298 -2.53 36.83 18.39
C ALA A 298 -3.52 35.66 18.37
N LEU A 299 -4.80 35.89 18.66
CA LEU A 299 -5.84 34.87 18.54
C LEU A 299 -6.00 34.39 17.09
N ALA A 300 -5.93 35.30 16.10
CA ALA A 300 -5.95 34.95 14.68
C ALA A 300 -4.75 34.08 14.29
N ARG A 301 -3.54 34.40 14.76
CA ARG A 301 -2.34 33.57 14.54
C ARG A 301 -2.46 32.16 15.14
N ILE A 302 -3.00 32.05 16.35
CA ILE A 302 -3.28 30.74 16.97
C ILE A 302 -4.27 29.97 16.11
N HIS A 303 -5.36 30.62 15.70
CA HIS A 303 -6.38 30.01 14.84
C HIS A 303 -5.80 29.52 13.51
N ASP A 304 -4.97 30.34 12.85
CA ASP A 304 -4.35 29.99 11.58
C ASP A 304 -3.37 28.81 11.73
N ALA A 305 -2.59 28.77 12.81
CA ALA A 305 -1.71 27.65 13.13
C ALA A 305 -2.49 26.34 13.34
N LEU A 306 -3.64 26.40 14.03
CA LEU A 306 -4.50 25.24 14.24
C LEU A 306 -5.18 24.80 12.93
N SER A 307 -5.71 25.74 12.15
CA SER A 307 -6.34 25.48 10.84
C SER A 307 -5.36 24.83 9.86
N MET A 308 -4.13 25.33 9.78
CA MET A 308 -3.08 24.68 8.99
C MET A 308 -2.86 23.26 9.51
N SER A 309 -2.71 23.09 10.82
CA SER A 309 -2.51 21.77 11.43
C SER A 309 -3.62 20.78 11.08
N PHE A 310 -4.89 21.21 11.09
CA PHE A 310 -6.01 20.39 10.63
C PHE A 310 -5.87 19.99 9.17
N THR A 311 -5.53 20.95 8.31
CA THR A 311 -5.38 20.68 6.88
C THR A 311 -4.21 19.73 6.61
N SER A 312 -3.11 19.85 7.36
CA SER A 312 -1.99 18.92 7.33
C SER A 312 -2.40 17.50 7.75
N ILE A 313 -3.16 17.36 8.85
CA ILE A 313 -3.70 16.06 9.29
C ILE A 313 -4.60 15.44 8.22
N GLN A 314 -5.49 16.23 7.60
CA GLN A 314 -6.38 15.73 6.55
C GLN A 314 -5.60 15.29 5.31
N GLN A 315 -4.58 16.06 4.91
CA GLN A 315 -3.70 15.68 3.82
C GLN A 315 -2.99 14.35 4.12
N ARG A 316 -2.52 14.15 5.36
CA ARG A 316 -1.90 12.89 5.77
C ARG A 316 -2.86 11.72 5.77
N ARG A 317 -4.10 11.91 6.21
CA ARG A 317 -5.12 10.87 6.12
C ARG A 317 -5.34 10.42 4.68
N ARG A 318 -5.45 11.36 3.74
CA ARG A 318 -5.58 11.03 2.31
C ARG A 318 -4.38 10.25 1.77
N GLU A 319 -3.17 10.58 2.19
CA GLU A 319 -1.96 9.84 1.79
C GLU A 319 -1.94 8.42 2.36
N VAL A 320 -2.35 8.25 3.63
CA VAL A 320 -2.50 6.95 4.26
C VAL A 320 -3.58 6.11 3.58
N ASP A 321 -4.73 6.70 3.27
CA ASP A 321 -5.82 6.07 2.51
C ASP A 321 -5.35 5.64 1.11
N GLN A 322 -4.58 6.50 0.42
CA GLN A 322 -4.04 6.17 -0.90
C GLN A 322 -3.05 5.00 -0.84
N ALA A 323 -2.21 4.95 0.19
CA ALA A 323 -1.29 3.83 0.39
C ALA A 323 -2.02 2.53 0.73
N PHE A 324 -3.13 2.61 1.49
CA PHE A 324 -4.00 1.47 1.75
C PHE A 324 -4.59 0.92 0.44
N ILE A 325 -5.12 1.80 -0.42
CA ILE A 325 -5.66 1.43 -1.73
C ILE A 325 -4.56 0.76 -2.58
N ASP A 326 -3.40 1.40 -2.71
CA ASP A 326 -2.30 0.85 -3.52
C ASP A 326 -1.81 -0.51 -2.99
N SER A 327 -1.74 -0.68 -1.66
CA SER A 327 -1.37 -1.96 -1.04
C SER A 327 -2.42 -3.03 -1.29
N SER A 328 -3.70 -2.67 -1.29
CA SER A 328 -4.79 -3.60 -1.60
C SER A 328 -4.74 -4.06 -3.07
N THR A 329 -4.41 -3.15 -4.00
CA THR A 329 -4.21 -3.49 -5.42
C THR A 329 -3.02 -4.43 -5.63
N LEU A 330 -1.93 -4.26 -4.87
CA LEU A 330 -0.80 -5.20 -4.94
C LEU A 330 -1.21 -6.59 -4.43
N ARG A 331 -1.99 -6.67 -3.34
CA ARG A 331 -2.49 -7.94 -2.80
C ARG A 331 -3.44 -8.64 -3.78
N GLU A 332 -4.34 -7.91 -4.42
CA GLU A 332 -5.22 -8.42 -5.48
C GLU A 332 -4.41 -9.02 -6.65
N ARG A 333 -3.33 -8.35 -7.08
CA ARG A 333 -2.42 -8.89 -8.11
C ARG A 333 -1.71 -10.17 -7.68
N ILE A 334 -1.33 -10.31 -6.41
CA ILE A 334 -0.72 -11.54 -5.88
C ILE A 334 -1.74 -12.68 -5.95
N GLU A 335 -2.97 -12.43 -5.53
CA GLU A 335 -4.07 -13.41 -5.56
C GLU A 335 -4.43 -13.81 -7.00
N GLU A 336 -4.55 -12.83 -7.92
CA GLU A 336 -4.80 -13.07 -9.35
C GLU A 336 -3.70 -13.92 -9.98
N LEU A 337 -2.42 -13.58 -9.73
CA LEU A 337 -1.29 -14.35 -10.24
C LEU A 337 -1.29 -15.77 -9.67
N SER A 338 -1.58 -15.94 -8.38
CA SER A 338 -1.67 -17.26 -7.77
C SER A 338 -2.75 -18.13 -8.42
N ALA A 339 -3.95 -17.59 -8.64
CA ALA A 339 -5.03 -18.31 -9.29
C ALA A 339 -4.72 -18.64 -10.76
N ARG A 340 -4.11 -17.68 -11.48
CA ARG A 340 -3.72 -17.86 -12.88
C ARG A 340 -2.66 -18.95 -13.03
N ILE A 341 -1.61 -18.93 -12.21
CA ILE A 341 -0.52 -19.91 -12.28
C ILE A 341 -1.02 -21.31 -11.95
N GLU A 342 -1.93 -21.46 -10.98
CA GLU A 342 -2.51 -22.76 -10.67
C GLU A 342 -3.27 -23.34 -11.88
N GLY A 343 -4.03 -22.50 -12.59
CA GLY A 343 -4.70 -22.88 -13.84
C GLY A 343 -3.75 -23.13 -15.01
N ASP A 344 -2.67 -22.35 -15.14
CA ASP A 344 -1.68 -22.50 -16.22
C ASP A 344 -0.82 -23.78 -16.03
N VAL A 345 -0.58 -24.22 -14.79
CA VAL A 345 0.25 -25.40 -14.48
C VAL A 345 -0.54 -26.71 -14.46
N PHE A 346 -1.76 -26.71 -13.92
CA PHE A 346 -2.57 -27.93 -13.77
C PHE A 346 -3.69 -28.06 -14.81
N GLY A 347 -3.82 -27.07 -15.70
CA GLY A 347 -4.97 -26.92 -16.57
C GLY A 347 -6.11 -26.18 -15.86
N GLN A 348 -6.82 -25.35 -16.61
CA GLN A 348 -7.97 -24.62 -16.09
C GLN A 348 -9.07 -25.62 -15.73
N GLN A 349 -9.43 -25.74 -14.45
CA GLN A 349 -10.64 -26.44 -14.03
C GLN A 349 -11.84 -25.67 -14.55
N GLY A 350 -12.19 -25.91 -15.81
CA GLY A 350 -13.35 -25.29 -16.41
C GLY A 350 -14.60 -25.79 -15.68
N GLU A 351 -15.20 -24.94 -14.84
CA GLU A 351 -16.62 -25.06 -14.43
C GLU A 351 -17.58 -24.78 -15.62
N GLY A 352 -17.15 -25.14 -16.83
CA GLY A 352 -17.88 -24.92 -18.06
C GLY A 352 -19.03 -25.90 -18.17
N THR A 353 -20.23 -25.43 -17.86
CA THR A 353 -21.53 -26.10 -18.06
C THR A 353 -21.90 -26.28 -19.55
N GLY A 354 -20.92 -26.32 -20.45
CA GLY A 354 -21.10 -26.44 -21.89
C GLY A 354 -20.75 -27.84 -22.37
N ALA A 355 -21.79 -28.64 -22.67
CA ALA A 355 -21.75 -30.07 -22.95
C ALA A 355 -20.84 -30.57 -24.11
N ASN A 356 -20.04 -29.71 -24.76
CA ASN A 356 -19.24 -30.09 -25.94
C ASN A 356 -17.77 -29.65 -25.90
N THR A 357 -17.30 -28.99 -24.85
CA THR A 357 -15.86 -28.66 -24.74
C THR A 357 -15.18 -29.85 -24.08
N LYS A 358 -14.37 -30.60 -24.83
CA LYS A 358 -13.54 -31.70 -24.29
C LYS A 358 -12.86 -31.19 -23.02
N GLU A 359 -13.27 -31.73 -21.87
CA GLU A 359 -12.63 -31.50 -20.58
C GLU A 359 -11.11 -31.60 -20.81
N HIS A 360 -10.41 -30.47 -20.75
CA HIS A 360 -8.95 -30.53 -20.66
C HIS A 360 -8.69 -31.11 -19.28
N GLY A 361 -8.29 -32.38 -19.28
CA GLY A 361 -8.08 -33.14 -18.06
C GLY A 361 -6.95 -32.54 -17.25
N ASP A 362 -6.89 -32.95 -15.99
CA ASP A 362 -5.73 -32.74 -15.12
C ASP A 362 -4.43 -33.08 -15.90
N GLU A 363 -3.64 -32.05 -16.24
CA GLU A 363 -2.44 -32.22 -17.09
C GLU A 363 -1.47 -33.24 -16.48
N VAL A 364 -1.43 -33.32 -15.15
CA VAL A 364 -0.62 -34.30 -14.43
C VAL A 364 -1.16 -35.70 -14.67
N GLY A 365 -2.48 -35.86 -14.62
CA GLY A 365 -3.16 -37.11 -14.95
C GLY A 365 -2.86 -37.56 -16.38
N GLU A 366 -2.90 -36.66 -17.35
CA GLU A 366 -2.57 -36.95 -18.75
C GLU A 366 -1.10 -37.37 -18.91
N ALA A 367 -0.17 -36.65 -18.28
CA ALA A 367 1.25 -37.00 -18.31
C ALA A 367 1.54 -38.36 -17.65
N VAL A 368 0.89 -38.67 -16.53
CA VAL A 368 0.99 -39.97 -15.84
C VAL A 368 0.39 -41.09 -16.70
N GLN A 369 -0.72 -40.84 -17.40
CA GLN A 369 -1.31 -41.80 -18.34
C GLN A 369 -0.41 -42.02 -19.57
N HIS A 370 0.24 -40.97 -20.08
CA HIS A 370 1.20 -41.10 -21.16
C HIS A 370 2.40 -41.96 -20.74
N ALA A 371 2.98 -41.64 -19.57
CA ALA A 371 4.03 -42.44 -18.95
C ALA A 371 3.61 -43.89 -18.74
N GLN A 372 2.36 -44.12 -18.32
CA GLN A 372 1.78 -45.46 -18.18
C GLN A 372 1.73 -46.20 -19.51
N LYS A 373 1.36 -45.55 -20.62
CA LYS A 373 1.31 -46.17 -21.95
C LYS A 373 2.70 -46.59 -22.41
N GLU A 374 3.70 -45.72 -22.30
CA GLU A 374 5.09 -46.05 -22.66
C GLU A 374 5.63 -47.20 -21.79
N MET A 375 5.40 -47.12 -20.48
CA MET A 375 5.85 -48.14 -19.56
C MET A 375 5.12 -49.48 -19.76
N SER A 376 3.86 -49.45 -20.23
CA SER A 376 3.11 -50.66 -20.56
C SER A 376 3.73 -51.43 -21.72
N GLN A 377 4.35 -50.74 -22.68
CA GLN A 377 5.08 -51.38 -23.77
C GLN A 377 6.30 -52.14 -23.25
N VAL A 378 7.07 -51.53 -22.34
CA VAL A 378 8.24 -52.18 -21.71
C VAL A 378 7.80 -53.35 -20.83
N MET A 379 6.78 -53.16 -20.00
CA MET A 379 6.23 -54.23 -19.15
C MET A 379 5.62 -55.39 -19.96
N GLY A 380 5.10 -55.11 -21.17
CA GLY A 380 4.61 -56.12 -22.10
C GLY A 380 5.74 -56.95 -22.72
N GLN A 381 6.92 -56.37 -22.91
CA GLN A 381 8.10 -57.08 -23.40
C GLN A 381 8.69 -58.05 -22.37
N LEU A 382 8.42 -57.83 -21.08
CA LEU A 382 8.80 -58.71 -19.96
C LEU A 382 7.84 -59.92 -19.86
N THR A 383 7.77 -60.71 -20.93
CA THR A 383 7.06 -61.99 -20.94
C THR A 383 7.80 -63.00 -20.07
N TRP A 384 7.05 -63.89 -19.40
CA TRP A 384 7.62 -64.81 -18.41
C TRP A 384 8.76 -65.67 -18.97
N TRP A 385 8.70 -66.07 -20.24
CA TRP A 385 9.75 -66.88 -20.88
C TRP A 385 11.02 -66.08 -21.19
N ARG A 386 10.89 -64.78 -21.51
CA ARG A 386 12.06 -63.88 -21.69
C ARG A 386 12.70 -63.49 -20.36
N MET A 387 11.95 -63.61 -19.27
CA MET A 387 12.40 -63.29 -17.93
C MET A 387 13.39 -64.32 -17.36
N VAL A 388 13.21 -65.61 -17.69
CA VAL A 388 14.00 -66.72 -17.14
C VAL A 388 15.53 -66.50 -17.28
N PRO A 389 16.07 -66.12 -18.44
CA PRO A 389 17.52 -65.89 -18.56
C PRO A 389 18.00 -64.52 -18.02
N ARG A 390 17.10 -63.59 -17.66
CA ARG A 390 17.43 -62.18 -17.38
C ARG A 390 16.87 -61.67 -16.05
N VAL A 391 16.70 -62.56 -15.07
CA VAL A 391 16.05 -62.21 -13.80
C VAL A 391 16.73 -61.04 -13.09
N ASP A 392 18.07 -61.03 -13.11
CA ASP A 392 18.88 -59.99 -12.47
C ASP A 392 18.88 -58.66 -13.21
N GLU A 393 18.54 -58.66 -14.50
CA GLU A 393 18.44 -57.44 -15.30
C GLU A 393 17.08 -56.74 -15.15
N ILE A 394 16.03 -57.42 -14.65
CA ILE A 394 14.67 -56.87 -14.57
C ILE A 394 14.64 -55.52 -13.84
N SER A 395 15.31 -55.43 -12.69
CA SER A 395 15.34 -54.22 -11.88
C SER A 395 15.99 -53.07 -12.65
N SER A 396 17.10 -53.32 -13.35
CA SER A 396 17.80 -52.33 -14.16
C SER A 396 17.00 -51.89 -15.38
N ILE A 397 16.34 -52.82 -16.10
CA ILE A 397 15.52 -52.52 -17.28
C ILE A 397 14.29 -51.71 -16.87
N VAL A 398 13.61 -52.13 -15.81
CA VAL A 398 12.43 -51.43 -15.29
C VAL A 398 12.83 -50.08 -14.73
N ALA A 399 13.91 -49.98 -13.96
CA ALA A 399 14.39 -48.70 -13.43
C ALA A 399 14.77 -47.74 -14.57
N ALA A 400 15.51 -48.19 -15.58
CA ALA A 400 15.86 -47.39 -16.75
C ALA A 400 14.60 -46.92 -17.49
N ALA A 401 13.63 -47.82 -17.72
CA ALA A 401 12.36 -47.48 -18.36
C ALA A 401 11.53 -46.49 -17.53
N VAL A 402 11.50 -46.64 -16.20
CA VAL A 402 10.84 -45.67 -15.30
C VAL A 402 11.55 -44.32 -15.39
N THR A 403 12.88 -44.29 -15.43
CA THR A 403 13.61 -43.01 -15.55
C THR A 403 13.35 -42.28 -16.86
N THR A 404 13.10 -43.00 -17.96
CA THR A 404 12.81 -42.40 -19.27
C THR A 404 11.33 -42.04 -19.44
N ALA A 405 10.42 -42.91 -18.99
CA ALA A 405 8.99 -42.76 -19.24
C ALA A 405 8.28 -41.87 -18.19
N TRP A 406 8.83 -41.75 -16.97
CA TRP A 406 8.13 -41.06 -15.88
C TRP A 406 8.10 -39.54 -16.07
N CYS A 407 6.97 -39.05 -16.59
CA CYS A 407 6.56 -37.64 -16.57
C CYS A 407 7.59 -36.64 -17.14
N HIS A 408 8.40 -37.04 -18.14
CA HIS A 408 9.46 -36.18 -18.68
C HIS A 408 8.93 -34.87 -19.30
N ASP A 409 7.77 -34.93 -19.96
CA ASP A 409 7.15 -33.74 -20.54
C ASP A 409 6.59 -32.79 -19.47
N LEU A 410 6.04 -33.35 -18.38
CA LEU A 410 5.59 -32.57 -17.23
C LEU A 410 6.78 -31.88 -16.54
N GLU A 411 7.91 -32.57 -16.40
CA GLU A 411 9.14 -31.98 -15.87
C GLU A 411 9.61 -30.78 -16.71
N LYS A 412 9.62 -30.90 -18.05
CA LYS A 412 9.94 -29.79 -18.96
C LYS A 412 8.97 -28.61 -18.81
N LYS A 413 7.66 -28.88 -18.72
CA LYS A 413 6.65 -27.85 -18.48
C LYS A 413 6.87 -27.15 -17.14
N LEU A 414 7.13 -27.90 -16.06
CA LEU A 414 7.40 -27.33 -14.73
C LEU A 414 8.68 -26.49 -14.71
N ILE A 415 9.72 -26.88 -15.45
CA ILE A 415 10.94 -26.07 -15.61
C ILE A 415 10.61 -24.75 -16.31
N LEU A 416 9.82 -24.78 -17.39
CA LEU A 416 9.36 -23.58 -18.08
C LEU A 416 8.55 -22.66 -17.15
N HIS A 417 7.59 -23.22 -16.41
CA HIS A 417 6.77 -22.47 -15.45
C HIS A 417 7.61 -21.92 -14.29
N THR A 418 8.65 -22.64 -13.84
CA THR A 418 9.60 -22.10 -12.84
C THR A 418 10.27 -20.83 -13.35
N GLY A 419 10.63 -20.76 -14.64
CA GLY A 419 11.15 -19.55 -15.27
C GLY A 419 10.14 -18.40 -15.33
N GLN A 420 8.88 -18.70 -15.60
CA GLN A 420 7.79 -17.71 -15.58
C GLN A 420 7.54 -17.19 -14.15
N LEU A 421 7.53 -18.08 -13.15
CA LEU A 421 7.43 -17.75 -11.74
C LEU A 421 8.57 -16.84 -11.28
N ALA A 422 9.81 -17.09 -11.73
CA ALA A 422 10.95 -16.23 -11.42
C ALA A 422 10.79 -14.82 -11.99
N THR A 423 10.15 -14.68 -13.16
CA THR A 423 9.81 -13.36 -13.72
C THR A 423 8.73 -12.67 -12.89
N ALA A 424 7.64 -13.37 -12.56
CA ALA A 424 6.57 -12.85 -11.72
C ALA A 424 7.06 -12.43 -10.32
N GLN A 425 7.96 -13.20 -9.72
CA GLN A 425 8.60 -12.89 -8.45
C GLN A 425 9.36 -11.56 -8.49
N ARG A 426 10.15 -11.31 -9.55
CA ARG A 426 10.88 -10.04 -9.72
C ARG A 426 9.91 -8.87 -9.91
N ASP A 427 8.85 -9.07 -10.70
CA ASP A 427 7.86 -8.03 -10.97
C ASP A 427 7.06 -7.64 -9.73
N LEU A 428 6.64 -8.62 -8.92
CA LEU A 428 5.99 -8.40 -7.63
C LEU A 428 6.92 -7.69 -6.65
N SER A 429 8.18 -8.11 -6.57
CA SER A 429 9.17 -7.48 -5.70
C SER A 429 9.46 -6.04 -6.12
N LYS A 430 9.59 -5.78 -7.43
CA LYS A 430 9.73 -4.43 -7.99
C LYS A 430 8.51 -3.57 -7.69
N SER A 431 7.32 -4.12 -7.82
CA SER A 431 6.06 -3.41 -7.49
C SER A 431 6.00 -3.04 -6.01
N ALA A 432 6.40 -3.94 -5.11
CA ALA A 432 6.48 -3.69 -3.68
C ALA A 432 7.45 -2.53 -3.34
N PHE A 433 8.67 -2.53 -3.91
CA PHE A 433 9.62 -1.42 -3.70
C PHE A 433 9.19 -0.10 -4.34
N THR A 434 8.50 -0.17 -5.49
CA THR A 434 7.92 1.02 -6.15
C THR A 434 6.84 1.63 -5.26
N LEU A 435 5.98 0.80 -4.66
CA LEU A 435 4.94 1.23 -3.74
C LEU A 435 5.54 1.90 -2.49
N LEU A 436 6.59 1.31 -1.89
CA LEU A 436 7.32 1.94 -0.78
C LEU A 436 7.99 3.26 -1.15
N SER A 437 8.40 3.43 -2.42
CA SER A 437 9.01 4.68 -2.90
C SER A 437 7.95 5.75 -3.18
N LYS A 438 6.76 5.33 -3.64
CA LYS A 438 5.60 6.19 -3.88
C LYS A 438 5.03 6.76 -2.59
N HIS A 439 5.13 6.04 -1.48
CA HIS A 439 4.60 6.43 -0.15
C HIS A 439 5.69 6.61 0.92
N PRO A 440 6.51 7.67 0.84
CA PRO A 440 7.57 7.94 1.82
C PRO A 440 7.12 8.01 3.30
N PRO A 441 5.94 8.56 3.66
CA PRO A 441 5.52 8.69 5.07
C PRO A 441 5.33 7.34 5.79
N ILE A 442 5.08 6.28 5.01
CA ILE A 442 4.79 4.92 5.49
C ILE A 442 6.03 4.02 5.33
N SER A 443 6.94 4.40 4.44
CA SER A 443 8.18 3.70 4.17
C SER A 443 9.16 3.85 5.33
N SER A 444 9.17 2.87 6.23
CA SER A 444 10.19 2.80 7.28
C SER A 444 11.47 2.15 6.74
N ALA A 445 12.63 2.68 7.14
CA ALA A 445 13.93 2.08 6.82
C ALA A 445 14.02 0.62 7.32
N VAL A 446 13.39 0.32 8.45
CA VAL A 446 13.29 -1.03 9.02
C VAL A 446 12.54 -1.96 8.08
N LEU A 447 11.39 -1.54 7.54
CA LEU A 447 10.64 -2.34 6.58
C LEU A 447 11.45 -2.57 5.30
N ARG A 448 12.06 -1.52 4.75
CA ARG A 448 12.90 -1.65 3.54
C ARG A 448 14.06 -2.63 3.75
N ASN A 449 14.75 -2.55 4.89
CA ASN A 449 15.84 -3.47 5.24
C ASN A 449 15.35 -4.91 5.41
N SER A 450 14.19 -5.10 6.04
CA SER A 450 13.57 -6.43 6.18
C SER A 450 13.23 -7.05 4.82
N LEU A 451 12.68 -6.25 3.88
CA LEU A 451 12.39 -6.74 2.52
C LEU A 451 13.66 -7.07 1.73
N LEU A 452 14.71 -6.25 1.87
CA LEU A 452 16.02 -6.54 1.26
C LEU A 452 16.62 -7.83 1.85
N GLN A 453 16.47 -8.05 3.16
CA GLN A 453 16.91 -9.28 3.81
C GLN A 453 16.16 -10.50 3.26
N LEU A 454 14.83 -10.42 3.12
CA LEU A 454 14.01 -11.47 2.50
C LEU A 454 14.45 -11.73 1.06
N GLN A 455 14.69 -10.68 0.27
CA GLN A 455 15.17 -10.78 -1.11
C GLN A 455 16.55 -11.43 -1.21
N SER A 456 17.45 -11.15 -0.25
CA SER A 456 18.79 -11.74 -0.19
C SER A 456 18.82 -13.17 0.36
N SER A 457 17.69 -13.67 0.88
CA SER A 457 17.63 -14.99 1.50
C SER A 457 17.83 -16.10 0.45
N PRO A 458 18.54 -17.20 0.80
CA PRO A 458 18.77 -18.30 -0.15
C PRO A 458 17.47 -18.99 -0.57
N HIS A 459 16.43 -18.91 0.25
CA HIS A 459 15.10 -19.47 -0.03
C HIS A 459 14.29 -18.62 -1.02
N TYR A 460 14.69 -17.38 -1.27
CA TYR A 460 14.03 -16.52 -2.26
C TYR A 460 14.35 -16.99 -3.68
N ALA A 461 15.57 -17.44 -3.98
CA ALA A 461 15.90 -17.87 -5.34
C ALA A 461 15.09 -19.11 -5.77
N LEU A 462 14.28 -18.96 -6.82
CA LEU A 462 13.59 -20.07 -7.47
C LEU A 462 14.59 -20.92 -8.25
N THR A 463 14.65 -22.21 -7.93
CA THR A 463 15.43 -23.21 -8.68
C THR A 463 14.47 -24.18 -9.36
N SER A 464 14.86 -24.78 -10.48
CA SER A 464 14.05 -25.81 -11.15
C SER A 464 13.67 -26.96 -10.21
N GLY A 465 14.56 -27.30 -9.27
CA GLY A 465 14.33 -28.31 -8.23
C GLY A 465 13.17 -27.99 -7.28
N SER A 466 12.78 -26.71 -7.13
CA SER A 466 11.67 -26.32 -6.26
C SER A 466 10.34 -26.95 -6.69
N LEU A 467 10.08 -27.09 -8.00
CA LEU A 467 8.85 -27.69 -8.53
C LEU A 467 9.04 -29.14 -9.01
N THR A 468 10.24 -29.54 -9.45
CA THR A 468 10.49 -30.92 -9.93
C THR A 468 10.81 -31.91 -8.81
N GLY A 469 11.10 -31.44 -7.59
CA GLY A 469 11.42 -32.28 -6.43
C GLY A 469 10.44 -33.44 -6.18
N PRO A 470 9.12 -33.22 -6.18
CA PRO A 470 8.13 -34.29 -6.03
C PRO A 470 8.20 -35.35 -7.14
N ILE A 471 8.50 -34.97 -8.39
CA ILE A 471 8.62 -35.91 -9.52
C ILE A 471 9.79 -36.86 -9.27
N HIS A 472 10.96 -36.33 -8.90
CA HIS A 472 12.13 -37.15 -8.61
C HIS A 472 11.90 -38.05 -7.40
N SER A 473 11.34 -37.51 -6.31
CA SER A 473 11.04 -38.31 -5.11
C SER A 473 10.07 -39.46 -5.40
N ARG A 474 9.00 -39.22 -6.18
CA ARG A 474 8.04 -40.27 -6.55
C ARG A 474 8.61 -41.27 -7.56
N ARG A 475 9.46 -40.82 -8.48
CA ARG A 475 10.20 -41.70 -9.40
C ARG A 475 11.09 -42.66 -8.62
N ASP A 476 11.87 -42.13 -7.68
CA ASP A 476 12.77 -42.92 -6.85
C ASP A 476 11.98 -43.90 -5.97
N GLN A 477 10.79 -43.49 -5.48
CA GLN A 477 9.87 -44.38 -4.78
C GLN A 477 9.41 -45.59 -5.62
N ILE A 478 9.16 -45.41 -6.93
CA ILE A 478 8.78 -46.49 -7.86
C ILE A 478 9.97 -47.44 -8.13
N ILE A 479 11.17 -46.88 -8.22
CA ILE A 479 12.41 -47.65 -8.43
C ILE A 479 12.76 -48.45 -7.17
N GLU A 480 12.64 -47.85 -5.99
CA GLU A 480 13.08 -48.45 -4.74
C GLU A 480 12.10 -49.51 -4.21
N TYR A 481 10.77 -49.27 -4.23
CA TYR A 481 9.82 -50.18 -3.58
C TYR A 481 9.07 -51.13 -4.53
N PRO A 482 8.27 -50.66 -5.52
CA PRO A 482 7.58 -51.57 -6.45
C PRO A 482 8.54 -52.40 -7.31
N THR A 483 9.61 -51.79 -7.82
CA THR A 483 10.51 -52.47 -8.76
C THR A 483 11.37 -53.55 -8.08
N THR A 484 11.83 -53.31 -6.85
CA THR A 484 12.51 -54.35 -6.05
C THR A 484 11.57 -55.50 -5.71
N ARG A 485 10.30 -55.22 -5.37
CA ARG A 485 9.27 -56.25 -5.14
C ARG A 485 8.98 -57.07 -6.39
N LEU A 486 8.91 -56.41 -7.55
CA LEU A 486 8.74 -57.08 -8.83
C LEU A 486 9.93 -58.00 -9.12
N HIS A 487 11.15 -57.52 -8.89
CA HIS A 487 12.38 -58.30 -9.06
C HIS A 487 12.42 -59.55 -8.16
N VAL A 488 12.12 -59.40 -6.86
CA VAL A 488 12.04 -60.54 -5.92
C VAL A 488 10.92 -61.53 -6.33
N ALA A 489 9.79 -61.02 -6.81
CA ALA A 489 8.72 -61.88 -7.32
C ALA A 489 9.15 -62.63 -8.60
N GLY A 490 9.94 -61.98 -9.46
CA GLY A 490 10.57 -62.60 -10.63
C GLY A 490 11.52 -63.73 -10.22
N GLN A 491 12.44 -63.47 -9.29
CA GLN A 491 13.35 -64.49 -8.74
C GLN A 491 12.59 -65.68 -8.17
N ARG A 492 11.56 -65.44 -7.35
CA ARG A 492 10.71 -66.51 -6.79
C ARG A 492 9.93 -67.28 -7.85
N ALA A 493 9.47 -66.61 -8.91
CA ALA A 493 8.78 -67.27 -10.01
C ALA A 493 9.73 -68.18 -10.79
N VAL A 494 10.96 -67.74 -11.10
CA VAL A 494 11.95 -68.57 -11.80
C VAL A 494 12.39 -69.75 -10.96
N VAL A 495 12.68 -69.56 -9.67
CA VAL A 495 13.00 -70.67 -8.77
C VAL A 495 11.84 -71.66 -8.67
N GLY A 496 10.59 -71.17 -8.61
CA GLY A 496 9.40 -72.02 -8.61
C GLY A 496 9.21 -72.81 -9.90
N MET A 497 9.46 -72.19 -11.06
CA MET A 497 9.39 -72.86 -12.36
C MET A 497 10.52 -73.87 -12.55
N ALA A 498 11.76 -73.49 -12.22
CA ALA A 498 12.92 -74.36 -12.27
C ALA A 498 12.75 -75.55 -11.32
N GLY A 499 12.25 -75.32 -10.11
CA GLY A 499 11.92 -76.39 -9.16
C GLY A 499 10.86 -77.35 -9.70
N GLY A 500 9.81 -76.84 -10.34
CA GLY A 500 8.77 -77.67 -11.00
C GLY A 500 9.29 -78.45 -12.22
N VAL A 501 10.18 -77.87 -13.01
CA VAL A 501 10.79 -78.54 -14.18
C VAL A 501 11.82 -79.56 -13.74
N VAL A 502 12.70 -79.25 -12.77
CA VAL A 502 13.70 -80.19 -12.26
C VAL A 502 13.05 -81.36 -11.53
N THR A 503 11.97 -81.14 -10.79
CA THR A 503 11.20 -82.24 -10.18
C THR A 503 10.45 -83.06 -11.24
N GLY A 504 9.79 -82.41 -12.20
CA GLY A 504 9.08 -83.10 -13.29
C GLY A 504 10.01 -83.91 -14.20
N VAL A 505 11.12 -83.32 -14.64
CA VAL A 505 12.17 -83.99 -15.44
C VAL A 505 12.88 -85.03 -14.58
N GLY A 506 13.16 -84.78 -13.31
CA GLY A 506 13.76 -85.76 -12.41
C GLY A 506 12.91 -87.02 -12.24
N ILE A 507 11.58 -86.86 -12.10
CA ILE A 507 10.63 -87.98 -12.05
C ILE A 507 10.52 -88.69 -13.41
N SER A 508 10.51 -87.95 -14.53
CA SER A 508 10.50 -88.54 -15.87
C SER A 508 11.81 -89.24 -16.23
N TRP A 509 12.96 -88.73 -15.81
CA TRP A 509 14.28 -89.29 -16.07
C TRP A 509 14.55 -90.49 -15.16
N ALA A 510 14.14 -90.45 -13.89
CA ALA A 510 14.18 -91.61 -13.00
C ALA A 510 13.23 -92.72 -13.47
N GLY A 511 12.05 -92.38 -14.00
CA GLY A 511 11.14 -93.33 -14.63
C GLY A 511 11.69 -93.96 -15.92
N TRP A 512 12.34 -93.17 -16.78
CA TRP A 512 12.96 -93.65 -18.01
C TRP A 512 14.22 -94.50 -17.77
N LEU A 513 15.12 -94.08 -16.87
CA LEU A 513 16.27 -94.87 -16.45
C LEU A 513 15.86 -96.18 -15.79
N GLY A 514 14.82 -96.17 -14.95
CA GLY A 514 14.27 -97.37 -14.33
C GLY A 514 13.73 -98.39 -15.34
N TRP A 515 13.23 -97.92 -16.50
CA TRP A 515 12.80 -98.78 -17.61
C TRP A 515 13.98 -99.32 -18.44
N LEU A 516 14.98 -98.48 -18.72
CA LEU A 516 16.15 -98.84 -19.55
C LEU A 516 17.16 -99.76 -18.84
N LEU A 517 17.26 -99.68 -17.52
CA LEU A 517 18.18 -100.51 -16.72
C LEU A 517 17.70 -101.95 -16.51
N GLY A 518 16.54 -102.34 -17.06
CA GLY A 518 16.14 -103.75 -17.20
C GLY A 518 16.00 -104.56 -15.89
N SER A 519 16.03 -103.91 -14.73
CA SER A 519 15.75 -104.55 -13.45
C SER A 519 14.25 -104.54 -13.24
N GLY A 520 13.60 -105.71 -13.29
CA GLY A 520 12.15 -105.88 -13.04
C GLY A 520 11.63 -105.41 -11.68
N GLU A 521 12.47 -104.79 -10.85
CA GLU A 521 12.15 -104.23 -9.53
C GLU A 521 12.85 -102.87 -9.36
N GLY A 522 12.54 -101.91 -10.23
CA GLY A 522 13.03 -100.53 -10.08
C GLY A 522 12.38 -99.80 -8.90
N LEU A 523 13.13 -98.90 -8.26
CA LEU A 523 12.85 -98.15 -7.01
C LEU A 523 11.49 -97.39 -6.92
N LEU A 524 10.65 -97.43 -7.96
CA LEU A 524 9.26 -96.93 -7.97
C LEU A 524 8.21 -98.07 -8.04
N GLY A 525 8.59 -99.31 -7.76
CA GLY A 525 7.69 -100.47 -7.70
C GLY A 525 6.55 -100.38 -6.67
N PHE A 526 6.60 -99.40 -5.75
CA PHE A 526 5.55 -99.20 -4.73
C PHE A 526 4.27 -98.53 -5.25
N MET A 527 4.23 -98.01 -6.49
CA MET A 527 3.01 -97.36 -7.02
C MET A 527 2.47 -97.94 -8.34
N GLY A 528 3.08 -98.98 -8.93
CA GLY A 528 2.52 -99.69 -10.09
C GLY A 528 2.16 -98.80 -11.30
N MET A 529 2.85 -97.66 -11.47
CA MET A 529 2.60 -96.73 -12.57
C MET A 529 3.43 -97.11 -13.79
N ASP A 530 2.76 -97.41 -14.90
CA ASP A 530 3.39 -97.65 -16.20
C ASP A 530 4.24 -96.45 -16.65
N ALA A 531 5.32 -96.68 -17.41
CA ALA A 531 6.30 -95.65 -17.80
C ALA A 531 5.66 -94.45 -18.52
N GLY A 532 4.60 -94.70 -19.30
CA GLY A 532 3.79 -93.64 -19.93
C GLY A 532 3.12 -92.71 -18.92
N THR A 533 2.73 -93.22 -17.75
CA THR A 533 2.11 -92.44 -16.67
C THR A 533 3.13 -91.57 -15.93
N ALA A 534 4.36 -92.06 -15.74
CA ALA A 534 5.43 -91.28 -15.11
C ALA A 534 5.87 -90.08 -15.97
N VAL A 535 5.97 -90.27 -17.29
CA VAL A 535 6.18 -89.18 -18.25
C VAL A 535 5.00 -88.21 -18.23
N GLY A 536 3.76 -88.72 -18.19
CA GLY A 536 2.55 -87.90 -18.08
C GLY A 536 2.53 -87.03 -16.81
N VAL A 537 2.86 -87.59 -15.64
CA VAL A 537 2.92 -86.86 -14.37
C VAL A 537 4.08 -85.86 -14.33
N GLY A 538 5.24 -86.20 -14.88
CA GLY A 538 6.36 -85.27 -15.02
C GLY A 538 6.04 -84.08 -15.93
N MET A 539 5.36 -84.31 -17.05
CA MET A 539 4.91 -83.25 -17.95
C MET A 539 3.82 -82.38 -17.31
N LEU A 540 2.85 -82.98 -16.61
CA LEU A 540 1.80 -82.23 -15.91
C LEU A 540 2.35 -81.40 -14.75
N SER A 541 3.32 -81.93 -13.98
CA SER A 541 3.97 -81.17 -12.91
C SER A 541 4.81 -80.02 -13.45
N ALA A 542 5.51 -80.20 -14.56
CA ALA A 542 6.21 -79.12 -15.26
C ALA A 542 5.23 -78.04 -15.76
N VAL A 543 4.12 -78.43 -16.40
CA VAL A 543 3.08 -77.48 -16.86
C VAL A 543 2.41 -76.76 -15.69
N ALA A 544 2.13 -77.46 -14.58
CA ALA A 544 1.57 -76.88 -13.37
C ALA A 544 2.54 -75.88 -12.72
N GLY A 545 3.84 -76.20 -12.66
CA GLY A 545 4.89 -75.30 -12.16
C GLY A 545 5.03 -74.04 -13.00
N ILE A 546 5.02 -74.17 -14.34
CA ILE A 546 5.02 -73.03 -15.27
C ILE A 546 3.76 -72.18 -15.05
N ARG A 547 2.56 -72.80 -15.06
CA ARG A 547 1.29 -72.08 -14.86
C ARG A 547 1.26 -71.33 -13.53
N TRP A 548 1.79 -71.93 -12.46
CA TRP A 548 1.87 -71.30 -11.16
C TRP A 548 2.85 -70.12 -11.13
N GLY A 549 4.04 -70.28 -11.72
CA GLY A 549 5.03 -69.22 -11.87
C GLY A 549 4.49 -68.02 -12.66
N VAL A 550 3.85 -68.29 -13.81
CA VAL A 550 3.16 -67.29 -14.63
C VAL A 550 2.08 -66.57 -13.84
N GLY A 551 1.24 -67.31 -13.11
CA GLY A 551 0.17 -66.72 -12.30
C GLY A 551 0.71 -65.79 -11.21
N LYS A 552 1.82 -66.16 -10.54
CA LYS A 552 2.47 -65.28 -9.54
C LYS A 552 3.12 -64.06 -10.18
N TRP A 553 3.75 -64.20 -11.34
CA TRP A 553 4.35 -63.09 -12.08
C TRP A 553 3.29 -62.07 -12.53
N GLU A 554 2.20 -62.54 -13.15
CA GLU A 554 1.09 -61.66 -13.56
C GLU A 554 0.46 -60.93 -12.36
N LYS A 555 0.32 -61.63 -11.22
CA LYS A 555 -0.15 -61.00 -9.98
C LYS A 555 0.82 -59.93 -9.46
N ALA A 556 2.14 -60.15 -9.58
CA ALA A 556 3.14 -59.17 -9.21
C ALA A 556 3.10 -57.93 -10.13
N LYS A 557 3.00 -58.12 -11.46
CA LYS A 557 2.79 -57.03 -12.41
C LYS A 557 1.53 -56.22 -12.10
N LYS A 558 0.41 -56.90 -11.81
CA LYS A 558 -0.84 -56.23 -11.43
C LYS A 558 -0.69 -55.36 -10.17
N ARG A 559 0.03 -55.85 -9.16
CA ARG A 559 0.32 -55.07 -7.94
C ARG A 559 1.25 -53.90 -8.22
N TRP A 560 2.26 -54.09 -9.06
CA TRP A 560 3.14 -53.02 -9.50
C TRP A 560 2.36 -51.89 -10.20
N TRP A 561 1.39 -52.23 -11.06
CA TRP A 561 0.49 -51.25 -11.67
C TRP A 561 -0.44 -50.55 -10.67
N GLN A 562 -0.92 -51.24 -9.64
CA GLN A 562 -1.69 -50.61 -8.57
C GLN A 562 -0.83 -49.60 -7.78
N ASP A 563 0.43 -49.95 -7.53
CA ASP A 563 1.39 -49.04 -6.90
C ASP A 563 1.73 -47.84 -7.80
N TRP A 564 1.87 -48.05 -9.11
CA TRP A 564 2.05 -46.99 -10.10
C TRP A 564 0.90 -45.98 -10.07
N GLU A 565 -0.35 -46.46 -10.14
CA GLU A 565 -1.54 -45.59 -10.08
C GLU A 565 -1.63 -44.83 -8.76
N ARG A 566 -1.30 -45.50 -7.65
CA ARG A 566 -1.25 -44.88 -6.31
C ARG A 566 -0.19 -43.78 -6.24
N VAL A 567 1.00 -44.01 -6.79
CA VAL A 567 2.07 -43.02 -6.84
C VAL A 567 1.69 -41.85 -7.75
N GLY A 568 1.07 -42.12 -8.90
CA GLY A 568 0.55 -41.08 -9.80
C GLY A 568 -0.46 -40.15 -9.12
N LYS A 569 -1.44 -40.71 -8.39
CA LYS A 569 -2.40 -39.92 -7.58
C LYS A 569 -1.72 -39.14 -6.44
N GLY A 570 -0.64 -39.68 -5.88
CA GLY A 570 0.16 -38.99 -4.88
C GLY A 570 0.93 -37.81 -5.47
N LEU A 571 1.46 -37.96 -6.69
CA LEU A 571 2.23 -36.94 -7.38
C LEU A 571 1.42 -35.67 -7.63
N ASP A 572 0.17 -35.79 -8.11
CA ASP A 572 -0.71 -34.64 -8.33
C ASP A 572 -0.88 -33.79 -7.05
N ARG A 573 -1.20 -34.44 -5.93
CA ARG A 573 -1.36 -33.78 -4.63
C ARG A 573 -0.08 -33.11 -4.15
N ASP A 574 1.06 -33.79 -4.29
CA ASP A 574 2.34 -33.27 -3.88
C ASP A 574 2.76 -32.07 -4.74
N LEU A 575 2.50 -32.10 -6.06
CA LEU A 575 2.77 -30.99 -6.96
C LEU A 575 1.91 -29.78 -6.63
N LYS A 576 0.59 -29.96 -6.40
CA LYS A 576 -0.30 -28.87 -5.97
C LYS A 576 0.14 -28.24 -4.66
N ALA A 577 0.45 -29.06 -3.67
CA ALA A 577 0.95 -28.59 -2.37
C ALA A 577 2.30 -27.86 -2.50
N THR A 578 3.19 -28.36 -3.36
CA THR A 578 4.51 -27.76 -3.60
C THR A 578 4.39 -26.46 -4.38
N LEU A 579 3.52 -26.37 -5.39
CA LEU A 579 3.25 -25.13 -6.11
C LEU A 579 2.68 -24.06 -5.18
N HIS A 580 1.68 -24.40 -4.38
CA HIS A 580 1.09 -23.47 -3.42
C HIS A 580 2.13 -22.97 -2.40
N ARG A 581 2.96 -23.88 -1.88
CA ARG A 581 4.05 -23.53 -0.96
C ARG A 581 5.09 -22.63 -1.62
N THR A 582 5.54 -22.95 -2.83
CA THR A 582 6.55 -22.14 -3.55
C THR A 582 6.01 -20.77 -3.92
N MET A 583 4.73 -20.67 -4.28
CA MET A 583 4.05 -19.40 -4.49
C MET A 583 4.06 -18.52 -3.25
N GLN A 584 3.65 -19.04 -2.09
CA GLN A 584 3.61 -18.26 -0.85
C GLN A 584 5.00 -17.94 -0.30
N GLN A 585 5.90 -18.93 -0.27
CA GLN A 585 7.18 -18.83 0.44
C GLN A 585 8.30 -18.21 -0.39
N GLN A 586 8.24 -18.30 -1.72
CA GLN A 586 9.32 -17.82 -2.61
C GLN A 586 8.84 -16.66 -3.49
N VAL A 587 7.71 -16.81 -4.18
CA VAL A 587 7.24 -15.82 -5.17
C VAL A 587 6.63 -14.59 -4.49
N ALA A 588 5.63 -14.80 -3.63
CA ALA A 588 4.85 -13.73 -3.02
C ALA A 588 5.49 -13.16 -1.74
N VAL A 589 6.43 -13.87 -1.11
CA VAL A 589 6.94 -13.57 0.25
C VAL A 589 7.37 -12.12 0.45
N VAL A 590 8.08 -11.51 -0.52
CA VAL A 590 8.54 -10.11 -0.41
C VAL A 590 7.36 -9.14 -0.56
N ALA A 591 6.47 -9.39 -1.51
CA ALA A 591 5.32 -8.53 -1.75
C ALA A 591 4.28 -8.62 -0.61
N ASP A 592 4.02 -9.82 -0.09
CA ASP A 592 3.17 -10.03 1.08
C ASP A 592 3.76 -9.40 2.34
N ALA A 593 5.07 -9.57 2.58
CA ALA A 593 5.75 -8.91 3.69
C ALA A 593 5.69 -7.38 3.56
N ALA A 594 5.77 -6.85 2.34
CA ALA A 594 5.62 -5.42 2.07
C ALA A 594 4.21 -4.95 2.41
N CYS A 595 3.17 -5.59 1.85
CA CYS A 595 1.76 -5.28 2.11
C CYS A 595 1.46 -5.34 3.62
N ASN A 596 1.91 -6.38 4.32
CA ASN A 596 1.70 -6.52 5.76
C ASN A 596 2.46 -5.46 6.56
N GLY A 597 3.69 -5.12 6.16
CA GLY A 597 4.47 -4.06 6.78
C GLY A 597 3.83 -2.68 6.60
N ILE A 598 3.32 -2.40 5.41
CA ILE A 598 2.59 -1.17 5.07
C ILE A 598 1.29 -1.09 5.87
N GLU A 599 0.51 -2.17 5.92
CA GLU A 599 -0.75 -2.22 6.70
C GLU A 599 -0.50 -1.97 8.19
N LYS A 600 0.59 -2.51 8.75
CA LYS A 600 1.02 -2.24 10.12
C LYS A 600 1.40 -0.78 10.33
N SER A 601 2.16 -0.20 9.40
CA SER A 601 2.55 1.22 9.45
C SER A 601 1.37 2.17 9.28
N ILE A 602 0.41 1.84 8.40
CA ILE A 602 -0.86 2.57 8.21
C ILE A 602 -1.62 2.61 9.52
N ARG A 603 -1.86 1.46 10.16
CA ARG A 603 -2.59 1.38 11.43
C ARG A 603 -1.94 2.24 12.51
N GLY A 604 -0.61 2.15 12.66
CA GLY A 604 0.13 2.97 13.62
C GLY A 604 0.00 4.47 13.36
N ARG A 605 0.01 4.89 12.09
CA ARG A 605 -0.18 6.30 11.71
C ARG A 605 -1.62 6.77 11.88
N GLU A 606 -2.61 5.93 11.59
CA GLU A 606 -4.01 6.26 11.83
C GLU A 606 -4.29 6.49 13.33
N GLU A 607 -3.75 5.64 14.19
CA GLU A 607 -3.84 5.79 15.65
C GLU A 607 -3.19 7.10 16.12
N GLU A 608 -1.99 7.41 15.63
CA GLU A 608 -1.28 8.66 15.92
C GLU A 608 -2.08 9.90 15.45
N LEU A 609 -2.58 9.88 14.22
CA LEU A 609 -3.40 10.96 13.65
C LEU A 609 -4.75 11.11 14.34
N ALA A 610 -5.30 10.04 14.91
CA ALA A 610 -6.54 10.08 15.69
C ALA A 610 -6.32 10.76 17.04
N VAL A 611 -5.20 10.45 17.72
CA VAL A 611 -4.83 11.09 18.99
C VAL A 611 -4.57 12.58 18.77
N ILE A 612 -3.71 12.94 17.82
CA ILE A 612 -3.37 14.33 17.54
C ILE A 612 -4.60 15.11 17.04
N GLY A 613 -5.44 14.50 16.19
CA GLY A 613 -6.67 15.13 15.73
C GLY A 613 -7.62 15.48 16.88
N LYS A 614 -7.74 14.60 17.88
CA LYS A 614 -8.56 14.86 19.08
C LYS A 614 -7.97 15.98 19.94
N GLU A 615 -6.65 15.97 20.18
CA GLU A 615 -5.98 17.05 20.92
C GLU A 615 -6.19 18.41 20.24
N LEU A 616 -6.10 18.44 18.90
CA LEU A 616 -6.29 19.65 18.11
C LEU A 616 -7.75 20.16 18.17
N GLU A 617 -8.73 19.25 18.12
CA GLU A 617 -10.15 19.57 18.30
C GLU A 617 -10.44 20.16 19.68
N GLU A 618 -9.86 19.59 20.74
CA GLU A 618 -9.98 20.12 22.11
C GLU A 618 -9.43 21.55 22.23
N VAL A 619 -8.29 21.84 21.58
CA VAL A 619 -7.69 23.19 21.58
C VAL A 619 -8.52 24.16 20.74
N GLN A 620 -9.02 23.74 19.58
CA GLN A 620 -9.88 24.57 18.74
C GLN A 620 -11.17 24.97 19.45
N VAL A 621 -11.87 24.01 20.08
CA VAL A 621 -13.09 24.28 20.84
C VAL A 621 -12.83 25.24 21.99
N GLY A 622 -11.67 25.11 22.66
CA GLY A 622 -11.24 26.06 23.69
C GLY A 622 -11.00 27.47 23.11
N LEU A 623 -10.35 27.57 21.96
CA LEU A 623 -10.07 28.84 21.29
C LEU A 623 -11.36 29.54 20.85
N ASP A 624 -12.30 28.81 20.25
CA ASP A 624 -13.61 29.33 19.86
C ASP A 624 -14.38 29.85 21.08
N GLY A 625 -14.27 29.15 22.21
CA GLY A 625 -14.83 29.58 23.49
C GLY A 625 -14.23 30.89 24.00
N VAL A 626 -12.92 31.08 23.87
CA VAL A 626 -12.24 32.34 24.21
C VAL A 626 -12.69 33.45 23.27
N ILE A 627 -12.65 33.24 21.96
CA ILE A 627 -13.06 34.22 20.94
C ILE A 627 -14.49 34.70 21.20
N ALA A 628 -15.41 33.79 21.51
CA ALA A 628 -16.79 34.11 21.87
C ALA A 628 -16.88 34.97 23.15
N LYS A 629 -16.11 34.65 24.20
CA LYS A 629 -16.06 35.45 25.45
C LYS A 629 -15.46 36.83 25.24
N VAL A 630 -14.50 36.99 24.33
CA VAL A 630 -13.90 38.30 23.98
C VAL A 630 -14.91 39.20 23.27
N GLY A 631 -16.00 38.65 22.74
CA GLY A 631 -16.97 39.40 21.96
C GLY A 631 -16.43 39.80 20.58
N ILE A 632 -15.42 39.06 20.08
CA ILE A 632 -15.01 39.15 18.68
C ILE A 632 -16.15 38.48 17.90
N LYS A 633 -17.09 39.30 17.41
CA LYS A 633 -18.05 38.83 16.40
C LYS A 633 -17.21 38.39 15.21
N SER A 634 -17.26 37.10 14.93
CA SER A 634 -16.51 36.47 13.85
C SER A 634 -16.97 36.91 12.48
#